data_AF-A0A2G7HCT9-F1
#
_entry.id   AF-A0A2G7HCT9-F1
#
_cell.length_a   1.000
_cell.length_b   1.000
_cell.length_c   1.000
_cell.angle_alpha   90.00
_cell.angle_beta   90.00
_cell.angle_gamma   90.00
#
_symmetry.space_group_name_H-M   'P 1'
#
loop_
_entity.id
_entity.type
_entity.pdbx_description
1 polymer ?
#
loop_
_entity_poly.entity_id
_entity_poly.type
_entity_poly.pdbx_seq_one_letter_code
_entity_poly.pdbx_strand_id
1 'polypeptide(L)'
;MTTFILYGTVIVLYLVSFFKDKSKTKKALLMGIKSFENIMPQFLTIIFIVGIILTILSPESISSIIGEKSGFVGVIIAAIIGSVTLIPTFVAFPTAALLLKNGAGYTQITALISAFMFVGIVTFSMEAKFIGKKATFIRNIVYFFYSILSAFIVGILMR
;
A
#
# COMPACT_ATOMS: atom_id res chain seq x y z
N MET A 1 -14.10 0.77 -18.17
CA MET A 1 -14.82 2.02 -18.51
C MET A 1 -14.27 3.23 -17.78
N THR A 2 -14.07 3.19 -16.46
CA THR A 2 -13.55 4.30 -15.65
C THR A 2 -12.19 4.84 -16.12
N THR A 3 -11.25 3.96 -16.48
CA THR A 3 -9.93 4.35 -17.00
C THR A 3 -10.01 5.19 -18.28
N PHE A 4 -10.91 4.82 -19.21
CA PHE A 4 -11.10 5.56 -20.45
C PHE A 4 -11.70 6.95 -20.19
N ILE A 5 -12.66 7.05 -19.26
CA ILE A 5 -13.25 8.34 -18.86
C ILE A 5 -12.19 9.26 -18.26
N LEU A 6 -11.35 8.74 -17.36
CA LEU A 6 -10.28 9.51 -16.73
C LEU A 6 -9.26 10.01 -17.76
N TYR A 7 -8.75 9.15 -18.63
CA TYR A 7 -7.80 9.57 -19.66
C TYR A 7 -8.42 10.53 -20.67
N GLY A 8 -9.67 10.29 -21.09
CA GLY A 8 -10.39 11.22 -21.96
C GLY A 8 -10.52 12.61 -21.33
N THR A 9 -10.90 12.67 -20.06
CA THR A 9 -11.01 13.93 -19.31
C THR A 9 -9.68 14.66 -19.23
N VAL A 10 -8.59 13.95 -18.90
CA VAL A 10 -7.24 14.52 -18.84
C VAL A 10 -6.81 15.09 -20.20
N ILE A 11 -7.05 14.36 -21.29
CA ILE A 11 -6.73 14.82 -22.65
C ILE A 11 -7.51 16.09 -22.99
N VAL A 12 -8.82 16.12 -22.72
CA VAL A 12 -9.66 17.30 -22.99
C VAL A 12 -9.17 18.50 -22.19
N LEU A 13 -8.93 18.34 -20.89
CA LEU A 13 -8.43 19.43 -20.03
C LEU A 13 -7.04 19.91 -20.46
N TYR A 14 -6.16 19.00 -20.87
CA TYR A 14 -4.84 19.33 -21.39
C TYR A 14 -4.94 20.15 -22.69
N LEU A 15 -5.79 19.75 -23.63
CA LEU A 15 -6.03 20.48 -24.87
C LEU A 15 -6.60 21.88 -24.59
N VAL A 16 -7.61 21.98 -23.72
CA VAL A 16 -8.18 23.27 -23.30
C VAL A 16 -7.11 24.17 -22.67
N SER A 17 -6.26 23.61 -21.80
CA SER A 17 -5.14 24.35 -21.21
C SER A 17 -4.13 24.80 -22.27
N PHE A 18 -3.82 23.94 -23.24
CA PHE A 18 -2.88 24.22 -24.31
C PHE A 18 -3.36 25.37 -25.20
N PHE A 19 -4.66 25.43 -25.52
CA PHE A 19 -5.23 26.55 -26.26
C PHE A 19 -5.27 27.86 -25.46
N LYS A 20 -5.39 27.80 -24.13
CA LYS A 20 -5.36 28.99 -23.26
C LYS A 20 -3.96 29.55 -23.01
N ASP A 21 -3.00 28.70 -22.70
CA ASP A 21 -1.62 29.10 -22.41
C ASP A 21 -0.65 27.94 -22.69
N LYS A 22 -0.02 27.97 -23.88
CA LYS A 22 0.94 26.95 -24.32
C LYS A 22 2.17 26.89 -23.40
N SER A 23 2.63 28.03 -22.91
CA SER A 23 3.85 28.12 -22.09
C SER A 23 3.64 27.46 -20.73
N LYS A 24 2.55 27.83 -20.03
CA LYS A 24 2.17 27.19 -18.77
C LYS A 24 1.88 25.71 -18.94
N THR A 25 1.18 25.33 -20.01
CA THR A 25 0.82 23.93 -20.25
C THR A 25 2.06 23.05 -20.49
N LYS A 26 3.04 23.55 -21.26
CA LYS A 26 4.32 22.85 -21.46
C LYS A 26 5.11 22.73 -20.15
N LYS A 27 5.13 23.79 -19.34
CA LYS A 27 5.76 23.76 -18.01
C LYS A 27 5.08 22.75 -17.08
N ALA A 28 3.76 22.71 -17.05
CA ALA A 28 2.98 21.74 -16.28
C ALA A 28 3.27 20.30 -16.71
N LEU A 29 3.34 20.04 -18.01
CA LEU A 29 3.71 18.71 -18.53
C LEU A 29 5.11 18.29 -18.09
N LEU A 30 6.09 19.19 -18.20
CA LEU A 30 7.47 18.91 -17.76
C LEU A 30 7.56 18.64 -16.25
N MET A 31 6.80 19.38 -15.44
CA MET A 31 6.71 19.11 -14.00
C MET A 31 6.10 17.73 -13.73
N GLY A 32 5.06 17.34 -14.48
CA GLY A 32 4.46 16.01 -14.40
C GLY A 32 5.43 14.89 -14.75
N ILE A 33 6.13 15.02 -15.89
CA ILE A 33 7.15 14.05 -16.33
C ILE A 33 8.27 13.94 -15.29
N LYS A 34 8.77 15.08 -14.77
CA LYS A 34 9.83 15.07 -13.77
C LYS A 34 9.40 14.44 -12.45
N SER A 35 8.15 14.67 -12.02
CA SER A 35 7.59 13.98 -10.86
C SER A 35 7.49 12.48 -11.08
N PHE A 36 7.13 12.05 -12.29
CA PHE A 36 7.06 10.64 -12.67
C PHE A 36 8.45 10.00 -12.69
N GLU A 37 9.44 10.66 -13.30
CA GLU A 37 10.85 10.22 -13.29
C GLU A 37 11.43 10.13 -11.88
N ASN A 38 11.03 11.01 -10.96
CA ASN A 38 11.49 10.94 -9.57
C ASN A 38 10.91 9.72 -8.82
N ILE A 39 9.66 9.33 -9.10
CA ILE A 39 8.99 8.20 -8.44
C ILE A 39 9.37 6.87 -9.09
N MET A 40 9.64 6.86 -10.40
CA MET A 40 9.85 5.66 -11.21
C MET A 40 10.96 4.72 -10.69
N PRO A 41 12.18 5.19 -10.36
CA PRO A 41 13.25 4.30 -9.87
C PRO A 41 12.87 3.61 -8.57
N GLN A 42 12.26 4.35 -7.64
CA GLN A 42 11.82 3.79 -6.37
C GLN A 42 10.68 2.79 -6.57
N PHE A 43 9.73 3.11 -7.45
CA PHE A 43 8.64 2.21 -7.80
C PHE A 43 9.13 0.90 -8.43
N LEU A 44 9.99 0.98 -9.45
CA LEU A 44 10.55 -0.18 -10.12
C LEU A 44 11.37 -1.04 -9.16
N THR A 45 12.22 -0.42 -8.32
CA THR A 45 13.03 -1.15 -7.34
C THR A 45 12.16 -1.98 -6.40
N ILE A 46 11.07 -1.39 -5.88
CA ILE A 46 10.18 -2.11 -4.97
C ILE A 46 9.43 -3.21 -5.72
N ILE A 47 8.96 -2.97 -6.95
CA ILE A 47 8.34 -4.01 -7.79
C ILE A 47 9.30 -5.18 -8.00
N PHE A 48 10.57 -4.92 -8.32
CA PHE A 48 11.59 -5.96 -8.49
C PHE A 48 11.80 -6.76 -7.21
N ILE A 49 11.98 -6.08 -6.06
CA ILE A 49 12.18 -6.74 -4.76
C ILE A 49 10.97 -7.62 -4.43
N VAL A 50 9.75 -7.07 -4.56
CA VAL A 50 8.51 -7.82 -4.32
C VAL A 50 8.40 -9.00 -5.27
N GLY A 51 8.69 -8.81 -6.56
CA GLY A 51 8.68 -9.88 -7.56
C GLY A 51 9.67 -11.02 -7.22
N ILE A 52 10.87 -10.67 -6.75
CA ILE A 52 11.87 -11.66 -6.29
C ILE A 52 11.34 -12.40 -5.06
N ILE A 53 10.81 -11.69 -4.07
CA ILE A 53 10.22 -12.28 -2.87
C ILE A 53 9.10 -13.27 -3.24
N LEU A 54 8.22 -12.90 -4.17
CA LEU A 54 7.13 -13.77 -4.66
C LEU A 54 7.61 -14.92 -5.55
N THR A 55 8.80 -14.82 -6.15
CA THR A 55 9.41 -15.93 -6.88
C THR A 55 10.01 -16.95 -5.91
N ILE A 56 10.55 -16.48 -4.77
CA ILE A 56 11.11 -17.32 -3.72
C ILE A 56 9.99 -17.95 -2.87
N LEU A 57 8.95 -17.18 -2.55
CA LEU A 57 7.77 -17.64 -1.82
C LEU A 57 6.81 -18.30 -2.79
N SER A 58 6.78 -19.63 -2.80
CA SER A 58 5.79 -20.36 -3.61
C SER A 58 4.36 -20.00 -3.18
N PRO A 59 3.35 -20.07 -4.08
CA PRO A 59 1.95 -19.89 -3.71
C PRO A 59 1.51 -20.76 -2.53
N GLU A 60 2.07 -21.97 -2.39
CA GLU A 60 1.84 -22.88 -1.26
C GLU A 60 2.43 -22.31 0.04
N SER A 61 3.59 -21.66 -0.03
CA SER A 61 4.23 -20.99 1.11
C SER A 61 3.44 -19.75 1.53
N ILE A 62 2.95 -18.98 0.56
CA ILE A 62 2.08 -17.82 0.81
C ILE A 62 0.76 -18.28 1.43
N SER A 63 0.12 -19.31 0.87
CA SER A 63 -1.14 -19.86 1.36
C SER A 63 -1.02 -20.53 2.73
N SER A 64 0.14 -21.05 3.10
CA SER A 64 0.33 -21.66 4.43
C SER A 64 0.57 -20.63 5.53
N ILE A 65 1.28 -19.52 5.23
CA ILE A 65 1.64 -18.50 6.22
C ILE A 65 0.55 -17.42 6.34
N ILE A 66 0.00 -16.95 5.22
CA ILE A 66 -0.98 -15.86 5.15
C ILE A 66 -2.23 -16.21 4.33
N GLY A 67 -2.45 -17.48 3.99
CA GLY A 67 -3.68 -17.92 3.33
C GLY A 67 -4.86 -18.00 4.27
N GLU A 68 -6.06 -18.22 3.71
CA GLU A 68 -7.30 -18.27 4.50
C GLU A 68 -7.25 -19.32 5.62
N LYS A 69 -6.59 -20.46 5.37
CA LYS A 69 -6.41 -21.56 6.33
C LYS A 69 -5.41 -21.27 7.45
N SER A 70 -4.62 -20.20 7.37
CA SER A 70 -3.65 -19.81 8.42
C SER A 70 -4.33 -19.30 9.71
N GLY A 71 -5.64 -19.02 9.66
CA GLY A 71 -6.43 -18.62 10.80
C GLY A 71 -5.89 -17.36 11.49
N PHE A 72 -6.11 -17.27 12.81
CA PHE A 72 -5.70 -16.11 13.60
C PHE A 72 -4.18 -15.91 13.64
N VAL A 73 -3.40 -16.99 13.59
CA VAL A 73 -1.93 -16.92 13.61
C VAL A 73 -1.41 -16.16 12.38
N GLY A 74 -1.95 -16.46 11.19
CA GLY A 74 -1.57 -15.73 9.98
C GLY A 74 -1.97 -14.25 10.00
N VAL A 75 -3.06 -13.89 10.68
CA VAL A 75 -3.48 -12.49 10.88
C VAL A 75 -2.44 -11.74 11.73
N ILE A 76 -1.99 -12.33 12.84
CA ILE A 76 -0.97 -11.72 13.70
C ILE A 76 0.37 -11.58 12.96
N ILE A 77 0.80 -12.62 12.24
CA ILE A 77 2.02 -12.58 11.43
C ILE A 77 1.93 -11.45 10.40
N ALA A 78 0.82 -11.37 9.66
CA ALA A 78 0.60 -10.32 8.67
C ALA A 78 0.60 -8.92 9.30
N ALA A 79 -0.03 -8.73 10.47
CA ALA A 79 -0.04 -7.45 11.18
C ALA A 79 1.36 -7.05 11.66
N ILE A 80 2.17 -7.99 12.16
CA ILE A 80 3.55 -7.72 12.58
C ILE A 80 4.40 -7.31 11.37
N ILE A 81 4.33 -8.09 10.28
CA ILE A 81 5.05 -7.78 9.04
C ILE A 81 4.65 -6.39 8.54
N GLY A 82 3.35 -6.10 8.50
CA GLY A 82 2.82 -4.80 8.08
C GLY A 82 3.37 -3.66 8.95
N SER A 83 3.39 -3.84 10.26
CA SER A 83 3.85 -2.80 11.21
C SER A 83 5.31 -2.39 11.06
N VAL A 84 6.18 -3.31 10.61
CA VAL A 84 7.61 -3.05 10.41
C VAL A 84 7.90 -2.56 8.98
N THR A 85 7.00 -2.87 8.05
CA THR A 85 7.18 -2.59 6.63
C THR A 85 6.73 -1.17 6.33
N LEU A 86 7.48 -0.43 5.50
CA LEU A 86 7.06 0.88 5.00
C LEU A 86 7.12 0.87 3.46
N ILE A 87 6.03 0.46 2.83
CA ILE A 87 5.92 0.38 1.37
C ILE A 87 5.09 1.57 0.87
N PRO A 88 5.47 2.30 -0.19
CA PRO A 88 4.59 3.29 -0.78
C PRO A 88 3.23 2.70 -1.16
N THR A 89 2.14 3.41 -0.89
CA THR A 89 0.77 2.92 -1.08
C THR A 89 0.49 2.40 -2.50
N PHE A 90 1.10 3.03 -3.52
CA PHE A 90 0.98 2.62 -4.92
C PHE A 90 1.64 1.25 -5.22
N VAL A 91 2.51 0.73 -4.36
CA VAL A 91 3.05 -0.64 -4.45
C VAL A 91 2.30 -1.60 -3.53
N ALA A 92 1.89 -1.14 -2.34
CA ALA A 92 1.24 -1.97 -1.34
C ALA A 92 -0.05 -2.62 -1.89
N PHE A 93 -0.91 -1.85 -2.56
CA PHE A 93 -2.19 -2.36 -3.09
C PHE A 93 -2.04 -3.36 -4.25
N PRO A 94 -1.22 -3.11 -5.29
CA PRO A 94 -0.95 -4.13 -6.31
C PRO A 94 -0.34 -5.41 -5.73
N THR A 95 0.55 -5.28 -4.75
CA THR A 95 1.16 -6.43 -4.05
C THR A 95 0.11 -7.23 -3.30
N ALA A 96 -0.77 -6.57 -2.55
CA ALA A 96 -1.90 -7.21 -1.88
C ALA A 96 -2.82 -7.95 -2.87
N ALA A 97 -3.15 -7.33 -4.00
CA ALA A 97 -3.95 -7.97 -5.05
C ALA A 97 -3.26 -9.21 -5.62
N LEU A 98 -1.95 -9.17 -5.82
CA LEU A 98 -1.16 -10.30 -6.31
C LEU A 98 -1.11 -11.43 -5.27
N LEU A 99 -0.93 -11.11 -3.98
CA LEU A 99 -0.96 -12.10 -2.90
C LEU A 99 -2.33 -12.77 -2.78
N LEU A 100 -3.43 -12.00 -2.86
CA LEU A 100 -4.79 -12.55 -2.89
C LEU A 100 -4.98 -13.51 -4.07
N LYS A 101 -4.52 -13.12 -5.26
CA LYS A 101 -4.58 -13.97 -6.45
C LYS A 101 -3.79 -15.29 -6.29
N ASN A 102 -2.75 -15.29 -5.46
CA ASN A 102 -1.92 -16.46 -5.16
C ASN A 102 -2.33 -17.21 -3.88
N GLY A 103 -3.54 -16.98 -3.34
CA GLY A 103 -4.10 -17.77 -2.24
C GLY A 103 -3.94 -17.17 -0.84
N ALA A 104 -3.49 -15.92 -0.72
CA ALA A 104 -3.57 -15.20 0.55
C ALA A 104 -5.04 -14.93 0.92
N GLY A 105 -5.37 -14.94 2.22
CA GLY A 105 -6.73 -14.67 2.68
C GLY A 105 -7.03 -13.17 2.82
N TYR A 106 -8.29 -12.79 2.60
CA TYR A 106 -8.74 -11.39 2.74
C TYR A 106 -8.47 -10.82 4.14
N THR A 107 -8.68 -11.61 5.19
CA THR A 107 -8.40 -11.24 6.57
C THR A 107 -6.92 -10.89 6.76
N GLN A 108 -6.01 -11.76 6.32
CA GLN A 108 -4.57 -11.63 6.48
C GLN A 108 -4.04 -10.44 5.67
N ILE A 109 -4.51 -10.26 4.44
CA ILE A 109 -4.13 -9.13 3.60
C ILE A 109 -4.64 -7.80 4.16
N THR A 110 -5.84 -7.79 4.73
CA THR A 110 -6.37 -6.59 5.40
C THR A 110 -5.55 -6.25 6.64
N ALA A 111 -5.14 -7.25 7.43
CA ALA A 111 -4.27 -7.05 8.58
C ALA A 111 -2.91 -6.46 8.18
N LEU A 112 -2.30 -7.02 7.12
CA LEU A 112 -1.06 -6.53 6.55
C LEU A 112 -1.17 -5.07 6.14
N ILE A 113 -2.15 -4.73 5.30
CA ILE A 113 -2.32 -3.37 4.77
C ILE A 113 -2.70 -2.39 5.88
N SER A 114 -3.61 -2.77 6.79
CA SER A 114 -4.02 -1.88 7.88
C SER A 114 -2.86 -1.61 8.84
N ALA A 115 -2.09 -2.63 9.21
CA ALA A 115 -0.94 -2.46 10.08
C ALA A 115 0.15 -1.61 9.42
N PHE A 116 0.46 -1.87 8.16
CA PHE A 116 1.37 -1.04 7.36
C PHE A 116 0.95 0.43 7.31
N MET A 117 -0.34 0.72 7.15
CA MET A 117 -0.82 2.10 7.03
C MET A 117 -0.84 2.85 8.37
N PHE A 118 -1.19 2.18 9.47
CA PHE A 118 -1.48 2.85 10.74
C PHE A 118 -0.38 2.70 11.79
N VAL A 119 0.36 1.59 11.78
CA VAL A 119 1.40 1.31 12.78
C VAL A 119 2.73 1.88 12.31
N GLY A 120 3.16 2.95 12.97
CA GLY A 120 4.37 3.69 12.68
C GLY A 120 5.58 3.25 13.51
N ILE A 121 5.98 1.97 13.46
CA ILE A 121 7.21 1.52 14.16
C ILE A 121 8.43 2.24 13.59
N VAL A 122 8.55 2.30 12.27
CA VAL A 122 9.67 2.96 11.57
C VAL A 122 9.64 4.47 11.81
N THR A 123 8.46 5.07 11.87
CA THR A 123 8.27 6.52 12.09
C THR A 123 8.22 6.91 13.56
N PHE A 124 8.36 5.96 14.50
CA PHE A 124 8.19 6.18 15.93
C PHE A 124 9.07 7.33 16.45
N SER A 125 10.35 7.35 16.08
CA SER A 125 11.31 8.37 16.51
C SER A 125 10.93 9.78 16.04
N MET A 126 10.33 9.89 14.85
CA MET A 126 9.84 11.16 14.32
C MET A 126 8.59 11.58 15.10
N GLU A 127 7.60 10.71 15.20
CA GLU A 127 6.33 10.99 15.85
C GLU A 127 6.50 11.33 17.32
N ALA A 128 7.37 10.62 18.04
CA ALA A 128 7.66 10.86 19.44
C ALA A 128 8.20 12.27 19.71
N LYS A 129 8.84 12.91 18.73
CA LYS A 129 9.28 14.31 18.85
C LYS A 129 8.13 15.31 18.74
N PHE A 130 7.07 14.98 17.99
CA PHE A 130 5.95 15.88 17.77
C PHE A 130 4.83 15.73 18.82
N ILE A 131 4.49 14.49 19.19
CA ILE A 131 3.34 14.20 20.08
C ILE A 131 3.74 13.63 21.44
N GLY A 132 5.04 13.38 21.67
CA GLY A 132 5.58 12.78 22.89
C GLY A 132 5.56 11.26 22.90
N LYS A 133 6.61 10.65 23.48
CA LYS A 133 6.83 9.19 23.48
C LYS A 133 5.65 8.36 23.99
N LYS A 134 5.01 8.79 25.08
CA LYS A 134 3.86 8.08 25.67
C LYS A 134 2.67 8.04 24.72
N ALA A 135 2.36 9.17 24.08
CA ALA A 135 1.26 9.26 23.11
C ALA A 135 1.56 8.41 21.87
N THR A 136 2.77 8.50 21.32
CA THR A 136 3.20 7.69 20.17
C THR A 136 3.10 6.18 20.44
N PHE A 137 3.51 5.75 21.64
CA PHE A 137 3.43 4.35 22.03
C PHE A 137 1.98 3.85 22.13
N ILE A 138 1.12 4.59 22.84
CA ILE A 138 -0.31 4.24 22.95
C ILE A 138 -0.96 4.21 21.56
N ARG A 139 -0.67 5.21 20.72
CA ARG A 139 -1.19 5.30 19.36
C ARG A 139 -0.85 4.06 18.53
N ASN A 140 0.41 3.61 18.58
CA ASN A 140 0.86 2.43 17.83
C ASN A 140 0.19 1.14 18.33
N ILE A 141 0.04 0.97 19.64
CA ILE A 141 -0.67 -0.19 20.21
C ILE A 141 -2.13 -0.19 19.77
N VAL A 142 -2.82 0.96 19.88
CA VAL A 142 -4.22 1.08 19.47
C VAL A 142 -4.36 0.76 17.98
N TYR A 143 -3.48 1.27 17.13
CA TYR A 143 -3.51 0.99 15.70
C TYR A 143 -3.16 -0.46 15.35
N PHE A 144 -2.32 -1.13 16.13
CA PHE A 144 -2.04 -2.55 15.96
C PHE A 144 -3.28 -3.40 16.28
N PHE A 145 -4.01 -3.10 17.35
CA PHE A 145 -5.26 -3.81 17.63
C PHE A 145 -6.36 -3.46 16.63
N TYR A 146 -6.41 -2.19 16.19
CA TYR A 146 -7.34 -1.76 15.16
C TYR A 146 -7.11 -2.49 13.83
N SER A 147 -5.86 -2.74 13.43
CA SER A 147 -5.55 -3.47 12.19
C SER A 147 -6.02 -4.93 12.23
N ILE A 148 -5.98 -5.57 13.39
CA ILE A 148 -6.52 -6.92 13.60
C ILE A 148 -8.05 -6.88 13.57
N LEU A 149 -8.67 -5.89 14.23
CA LEU A 149 -10.13 -5.74 14.22
C LEU A 149 -10.67 -5.50 12.80
N SER A 150 -10.06 -4.56 12.07
CA SER A 150 -10.45 -4.26 10.68
C SER A 150 -10.28 -5.49 9.78
N ALA A 151 -9.22 -6.26 9.99
CA ALA A 151 -8.98 -7.51 9.28
C ALA A 151 -10.12 -8.50 9.44
N PHE A 152 -10.59 -8.70 10.67
CA PHE A 152 -11.73 -9.59 10.92
C PHE A 152 -13.03 -9.06 10.32
N ILE A 153 -13.29 -7.76 10.41
CA ILE A 153 -14.49 -7.16 9.81
C ILE A 153 -14.49 -7.39 8.29
N VAL A 154 -13.39 -7.07 7.61
CA VAL A 154 -13.29 -7.29 6.15
C VAL A 154 -13.32 -8.78 5.82
N GLY A 155 -12.65 -9.62 6.60
CA GLY A 155 -12.68 -11.07 6.42
C GLY A 155 -14.07 -11.68 6.52
N ILE A 156 -14.94 -11.14 7.39
CA ILE A 156 -16.34 -11.55 7.50
C ILE A 156 -17.15 -11.04 6.29
N LEU A 157 -16.89 -9.82 5.83
CA LEU A 157 -17.62 -9.21 4.70
C LEU A 157 -17.25 -9.81 3.34
N MET A 158 -16.01 -10.28 3.18
CA MET A 158 -15.46 -10.82 1.93
C MET A 158 -15.51 -12.36 1.85
N ARG A 159 -16.12 -13.00 2.85
CA ARG A 159 -16.38 -14.44 2.87
C ARG A 159 -17.62 -14.81 2.09
#